data_AF-C0LE42-F1
#
_entry.id   AF-C0LE42-F1
#
_cell.length_a   1.000
_cell.length_b   1.000
_cell.length_c   1.000
_cell.angle_alpha   90.00
_cell.angle_beta   90.00
_cell.angle_gamma   90.00
#
_symmetry.space_group_name_H-M   'P 1'
#
loop_
_entity.id
_entity.type
_entity.pdbx_description
1 polymer ?
#
loop_
_entity_poly.entity_id
_entity_poly.type
_entity_poly.pdbx_seq_one_letter_code
_entity_poly.pdbx_strand_id
1 'polypeptide(L)'
;MSSCSLCERQGRKCIVSSSDPSRCAECIRQGRKCDVRGPVESDWDSLDRQKARLDEEEERAISVSQEAMAKILRLRKQKRFLLKRESEMLRRGLRTLDELVEAEEKERLEKEKIEKERVEEETANVDAAPTPIDSSSFDFFDPSLPELSEADLEALLAGVGTSGGMPVASQGS
;
A
#
# COMPACT_ATOMS: atom_id res chain seq x y z
N MET A 1 -22.20 -9.47 -42.52
CA MET A 1 -20.77 -9.73 -42.81
C MET A 1 -20.11 -8.38 -43.03
N SER A 2 -19.12 -8.04 -42.21
CA SER A 2 -18.35 -6.80 -42.36
C SER A 2 -17.49 -6.84 -43.64
N SER A 3 -17.32 -5.68 -44.28
CA SER A 3 -16.35 -5.53 -45.37
C SER A 3 -14.92 -5.61 -44.84
N CYS A 4 -14.00 -6.16 -45.63
CA CYS A 4 -12.57 -6.08 -45.33
C CYS A 4 -12.08 -4.63 -45.41
N SER A 5 -11.01 -4.30 -44.68
CA SER A 5 -10.50 -2.92 -44.56
C SER A 5 -10.10 -2.32 -45.91
N LEU A 6 -9.63 -3.16 -46.85
CA LEU A 6 -9.27 -2.73 -48.19
C LEU A 6 -10.51 -2.31 -49.01
N CYS A 7 -11.57 -3.12 -48.97
CA CYS A 7 -12.80 -2.82 -49.70
C CYS A 7 -13.52 -1.61 -49.09
N GLU A 8 -13.49 -1.47 -47.77
CA GLU A 8 -14.05 -0.31 -47.07
C GLU A 8 -13.34 0.99 -47.48
N ARG A 9 -11.99 1.02 -47.44
CA ARG A 9 -11.20 2.18 -47.87
C ARG A 9 -11.42 2.56 -49.34
N GLN A 10 -11.66 1.57 -50.20
CA GLN A 10 -11.87 1.80 -51.65
C GLN A 10 -13.34 1.99 -52.03
N GLY A 11 -14.28 1.93 -51.08
CA GLY A 11 -15.72 2.03 -51.35
C GLY A 11 -16.27 0.90 -52.24
N ARG A 12 -15.64 -0.28 -52.22
CA ARG A 12 -16.00 -1.43 -53.07
C ARG A 12 -16.84 -2.44 -52.31
N LYS A 13 -17.68 -3.18 -53.04
CA LYS A 13 -18.45 -4.31 -52.46
C LYS A 13 -17.50 -5.45 -52.11
N CYS A 14 -17.43 -5.77 -50.82
CA CYS A 14 -16.65 -6.91 -50.34
C CYS A 14 -17.50 -8.18 -50.46
N ILE A 15 -17.17 -9.05 -51.42
CA ILE A 15 -17.85 -10.34 -51.62
C ILE A 15 -16.84 -11.45 -51.34
N VAL A 16 -17.09 -12.22 -50.29
CA VAL A 16 -16.29 -13.41 -49.93
C VAL A 16 -16.58 -14.52 -50.94
N SER A 17 -15.55 -15.13 -51.51
CA SER A 17 -15.75 -16.22 -52.47
C SER A 17 -16.17 -17.50 -51.74
N SER A 18 -17.00 -18.32 -52.39
CA SER A 18 -17.39 -19.63 -51.83
C SER A 18 -16.26 -20.66 -51.87
N SER A 19 -15.24 -20.43 -52.71
CA SER A 19 -14.09 -21.32 -52.87
C SER A 19 -13.01 -21.09 -51.80
N ASP A 20 -12.78 -19.83 -51.40
CA ASP A 20 -11.77 -19.44 -50.41
C ASP A 20 -12.43 -18.51 -49.37
N PRO A 21 -13.01 -19.04 -48.28
CA PRO A 21 -13.69 -18.23 -47.27
C PRO A 21 -12.75 -17.31 -46.47
N SER A 22 -11.44 -17.40 -46.69
CA SER A 22 -10.42 -16.57 -46.07
C SER A 22 -10.23 -15.21 -46.76
N ARG A 23 -10.69 -15.05 -48.01
CA ARG A 23 -10.42 -13.84 -48.81
C ARG A 23 -11.64 -13.42 -49.64
N CYS A 24 -11.81 -12.11 -49.84
CA CYS A 24 -12.80 -11.59 -50.77
C CYS A 24 -12.29 -11.62 -52.22
N ALA A 25 -13.22 -11.68 -53.17
CA ALA A 25 -12.90 -11.77 -54.60
C ALA A 25 -12.04 -10.60 -55.13
N GLU A 26 -12.20 -9.40 -54.55
CA GLU A 26 -11.39 -8.24 -54.91
C GLU A 26 -9.95 -8.36 -54.41
N CYS A 27 -9.74 -8.78 -53.15
CA CYS A 27 -8.41 -9.01 -52.60
C CYS A 27 -7.68 -10.15 -53.32
N ILE A 28 -8.40 -11.21 -53.71
CA ILE A 28 -7.84 -12.30 -54.54
C ILE A 28 -7.35 -11.75 -55.88
N ARG A 29 -8.19 -10.96 -56.58
CA ARG A 29 -7.80 -10.33 -57.86
C ARG A 29 -6.60 -9.40 -57.75
N GLN A 30 -6.50 -8.66 -56.65
CA GLN A 30 -5.39 -7.72 -56.43
C GLN A 30 -4.13 -8.37 -55.83
N GLY A 31 -4.19 -9.66 -55.44
CA GLY A 31 -3.09 -10.35 -54.76
C GLY A 31 -2.71 -9.73 -53.42
N ARG A 32 -3.66 -9.07 -52.73
CA ARG A 32 -3.44 -8.40 -51.44
C ARG A 32 -3.97 -9.25 -50.28
N LYS A 33 -3.42 -9.06 -49.08
CA LYS A 33 -3.97 -9.69 -47.86
C LYS A 33 -5.38 -9.18 -47.61
N CYS A 34 -6.27 -10.09 -47.21
CA CYS A 34 -7.67 -9.80 -46.89
C CYS A 34 -7.89 -10.11 -45.41
N ASP A 35 -8.48 -9.17 -44.68
CA ASP A 35 -8.81 -9.26 -43.25
C ASP A 35 -10.32 -9.44 -43.03
N VAL A 36 -11.05 -9.96 -44.02
CA VAL A 36 -12.51 -10.14 -43.93
C VAL A 36 -12.94 -11.08 -42.80
N ARG A 37 -12.02 -11.94 -42.34
CA ARG A 37 -12.21 -12.88 -41.22
C ARG A 37 -11.73 -12.32 -39.88
N GLY A 38 -11.15 -11.12 -39.87
CA GLY A 38 -10.46 -10.56 -38.71
C GLY A 38 -9.09 -11.21 -38.45
N PRO A 39 -8.42 -10.81 -37.34
CA PRO A 39 -7.18 -11.42 -36.88
C PRO A 39 -7.34 -12.92 -36.59
N VAL A 40 -6.26 -13.68 -36.78
CA VAL A 40 -6.26 -15.13 -36.55
C VAL A 40 -6.14 -15.40 -35.04
N GLU A 41 -6.70 -16.51 -34.53
CA GLU A 41 -6.53 -16.93 -33.12
C GLU A 41 -5.06 -16.94 -32.68
N SER A 42 -4.14 -17.35 -33.56
CA SER A 42 -2.70 -17.30 -33.30
C SER A 42 -2.15 -15.90 -33.03
N ASP A 43 -2.75 -14.86 -33.64
CA ASP A 43 -2.35 -13.47 -33.42
C ASP A 43 -2.75 -13.02 -32.00
N TRP A 44 -3.92 -13.48 -31.52
CA TRP A 44 -4.37 -13.24 -30.15
C TRP A 44 -3.49 -13.94 -29.13
N ASP A 45 -3.16 -15.22 -29.36
CA ASP A 45 -2.24 -15.96 -28.49
C ASP A 45 -0.86 -15.28 -28.39
N SER A 46 -0.37 -14.72 -29.50
CA SER A 46 0.90 -13.98 -29.51
C SER A 46 0.81 -12.71 -28.67
N LEU A 47 -0.31 -11.99 -28.74
CA LEU A 47 -0.55 -10.79 -27.94
C LEU A 47 -0.66 -11.13 -26.45
N ASP A 48 -1.36 -12.20 -26.10
CA ASP A 48 -1.51 -12.63 -24.70
C ASP A 48 -0.18 -13.05 -24.10
N ARG A 49 0.67 -13.76 -24.86
CA ARG A 49 2.06 -14.05 -24.44
C ARG A 49 2.88 -12.78 -24.21
N GLN A 50 2.72 -11.78 -25.07
CA GLN A 50 3.43 -10.50 -24.92
C GLN A 50 2.94 -9.73 -23.70
N LYS A 51 1.63 -9.70 -23.46
CA LYS A 51 1.04 -9.09 -22.25
C LYS A 51 1.56 -9.77 -21.00
N ALA A 52 1.46 -11.10 -20.91
CA ALA A 52 1.95 -11.85 -19.76
C ALA A 52 3.43 -11.57 -19.47
N ARG A 53 4.26 -11.49 -20.52
CA ARG A 53 5.67 -11.11 -20.36
C ARG A 53 5.84 -9.69 -19.82
N LEU A 54 5.06 -8.73 -20.29
CA LEU A 54 5.11 -7.35 -19.80
C LEU A 54 4.62 -7.25 -18.35
N ASP A 55 3.57 -7.98 -17.99
CA ASP A 55 3.04 -8.03 -16.62
C ASP A 55 4.12 -8.58 -15.67
N GLU A 56 4.81 -9.66 -16.04
CA GLU A 56 5.94 -10.18 -15.25
C GLU A 56 7.11 -9.19 -15.15
N GLU A 57 7.42 -8.45 -16.22
CA GLU A 57 8.45 -7.41 -16.21
C GLU A 57 8.05 -6.24 -15.31
N GLU A 58 6.77 -5.84 -15.32
CA GLU A 58 6.20 -4.81 -14.46
C GLU A 58 6.23 -5.22 -12.99
N GLU A 59 5.74 -6.42 -12.66
CA GLU A 59 5.77 -6.94 -11.28
C GLU A 59 7.20 -6.98 -10.72
N ARG A 60 8.17 -7.43 -11.52
CA ARG A 60 9.60 -7.39 -11.15
C ARG A 60 10.11 -5.97 -10.94
N ALA A 61 9.70 -5.02 -11.78
CA ALA A 61 10.09 -3.62 -11.59
C ALA A 61 9.47 -3.01 -10.32
N ILE A 62 8.21 -3.36 -10.02
CA ILE A 62 7.51 -2.94 -8.81
C ILE A 62 8.20 -3.49 -7.57
N SER A 63 8.56 -4.78 -7.53
CA SER A 63 9.22 -5.37 -6.37
C SER A 63 10.57 -4.72 -6.08
N VAL A 64 11.40 -4.51 -7.11
CA VAL A 64 12.69 -3.80 -6.99
C VAL A 64 12.49 -2.37 -6.51
N SER A 65 11.48 -1.66 -7.02
CA SER A 65 11.15 -0.30 -6.59
C SER A 65 10.74 -0.26 -5.11
N GLN A 66 9.92 -1.20 -4.66
CA GLN A 66 9.51 -1.31 -3.25
C GLN A 66 10.71 -1.55 -2.34
N GLU A 67 11.62 -2.46 -2.69
CA GLU A 67 12.85 -2.70 -1.94
C GLU A 67 13.75 -1.45 -1.88
N ALA A 68 13.89 -0.75 -3.00
CA ALA A 68 14.65 0.49 -3.07
C ALA A 68 14.01 1.58 -2.19
N MET A 69 12.69 1.74 -2.23
CA MET A 69 11.97 2.66 -1.37
C MET A 69 12.14 2.32 0.12
N ALA A 70 12.04 1.05 0.50
CA ALA A 70 12.28 0.60 1.86
C ALA A 70 13.71 0.93 2.33
N LYS A 71 14.71 0.74 1.44
CA LYS A 71 16.10 1.16 1.71
C LYS A 71 16.22 2.66 1.90
N ILE A 72 15.60 3.47 1.04
CA ILE A 72 15.58 4.94 1.16
C ILE A 72 14.97 5.37 2.51
N LEU A 73 13.86 4.77 2.93
CA LEU A 73 13.21 5.09 4.19
C LEU A 73 14.11 4.76 5.40
N ARG A 74 14.78 3.60 5.38
CA ARG A 74 15.76 3.23 6.42
C ARG A 74 16.91 4.24 6.50
N LEU A 75 17.50 4.59 5.36
CA LEU A 75 18.58 5.57 5.28
C LEU A 75 18.13 6.96 5.78
N ARG A 76 16.92 7.39 5.43
CA ARG A 76 16.34 8.65 5.94
C ARG A 76 16.17 8.61 7.46
N LYS A 77 15.74 7.48 8.03
CA LYS A 77 15.62 7.32 9.49
C LYS A 77 16.99 7.39 10.16
N GLN A 78 17.99 6.68 9.63
CA GLN A 78 19.37 6.72 10.14
C GLN A 78 19.96 8.14 10.06
N LYS A 79 19.77 8.85 8.94
CA LYS A 79 20.24 10.23 8.80
C LYS A 79 19.58 11.16 9.83
N ARG A 80 18.26 11.06 10.03
CA ARG A 80 17.56 11.85 11.06
C ARG A 80 18.07 11.54 12.47
N PHE A 81 18.33 10.26 12.76
CA PHE A 81 18.89 9.85 14.04
C PHE A 81 20.26 10.48 14.28
N LEU A 82 21.17 10.41 13.30
CA LEU A 82 22.49 11.01 13.40
C LEU A 82 22.42 12.53 13.57
N LEU A 83 21.58 13.22 12.79
CA LEU A 83 21.38 14.67 12.93
C LEU A 83 20.85 15.06 14.32
N LYS A 84 19.95 14.25 14.89
CA LYS A 84 19.45 14.47 16.25
C LYS A 84 20.59 14.33 17.26
N ARG A 85 21.38 13.25 17.16
CA ARG A 85 22.52 13.00 18.04
C ARG A 85 23.57 14.10 17.95
N GLU A 86 23.92 14.52 16.74
CA GLU A 86 24.82 15.65 16.50
C GLU A 86 24.28 16.93 17.15
N SER A 87 22.99 17.23 16.99
CA SER A 87 22.37 18.41 17.62
C SER A 87 22.40 18.35 19.15
N GLU A 88 22.22 17.15 19.74
CA GLU A 88 22.31 16.95 21.18
C GLU A 88 23.74 17.08 21.69
N MET A 89 24.73 16.56 20.96
CA MET A 89 26.15 16.78 21.27
C MET A 89 26.49 18.27 21.29
N LEU A 90 26.07 19.02 20.26
CA LEU A 90 26.28 20.47 20.18
C LEU A 90 25.60 21.19 21.34
N ARG A 91 24.36 20.81 21.67
CA ARG A 91 23.61 21.42 22.78
C ARG A 91 24.28 21.18 24.15
N ARG A 92 24.82 19.99 24.36
CA ARG A 92 25.48 19.58 25.62
C ARG A 92 26.98 19.92 25.66
N GLY A 93 27.55 20.41 24.56
CA GLY A 93 28.97 20.71 24.44
C GLY A 93 29.89 19.48 24.44
N LEU A 94 29.35 18.32 24.07
CA LEU A 94 30.07 17.03 24.06
C LEU A 94 30.84 16.84 22.76
N ARG A 95 31.97 16.16 22.83
CA ARG A 95 32.87 15.97 21.68
C ARG A 95 32.70 14.61 21.01
N THR A 96 32.19 13.61 21.73
CA THR A 96 32.02 12.25 21.23
C THR A 96 30.60 11.73 21.42
N LEU A 97 30.21 10.74 20.60
CA LEU A 97 28.92 10.07 20.72
C LEU A 97 28.83 9.23 22.01
N ASP A 98 29.94 8.63 22.44
CA ASP A 98 30.00 7.81 23.65
C ASP A 98 29.71 8.66 24.90
N GLU A 99 30.29 9.87 24.99
CA GLU A 99 29.96 10.84 26.03
C GLU A 99 28.45 11.17 26.08
N LEU A 100 27.80 11.28 24.91
CA LEU A 100 26.36 11.55 24.85
C LEU A 100 25.56 10.35 25.36
N VAL A 101 25.94 9.13 25.00
CA VAL A 101 25.29 7.90 25.48
C VAL A 101 25.42 7.77 27.00
N GLU A 102 26.62 7.97 27.54
CA GLU A 102 26.85 7.94 29.00
C GLU A 102 26.03 9.00 29.74
N ALA A 103 25.94 10.21 29.19
CA ALA A 103 25.15 11.29 29.78
C ALA A 103 23.65 10.97 29.77
N GLU A 104 23.13 10.37 28.69
CA GLU A 104 21.74 9.91 28.63
C GLU A 104 21.45 8.74 29.55
N GLU A 105 22.38 7.79 29.69
CA GLU A 105 22.22 6.65 30.58
C GLU A 105 22.17 7.09 32.05
N LYS A 106 23.06 7.99 32.47
CA LYS A 106 23.03 8.59 33.81
C LYS A 106 21.69 9.29 34.07
N GLU A 107 21.22 10.11 33.12
CA GLU A 107 19.93 10.80 33.21
C GLU A 107 18.75 9.82 33.30
N ARG A 108 18.80 8.70 32.58
CA ARG A 108 17.78 7.65 32.66
C ARG A 108 17.75 6.96 34.02
N LEU A 109 18.91 6.60 34.55
CA LEU A 109 19.03 5.95 35.87
C LEU A 109 18.55 6.89 36.99
N GLU A 110 18.89 8.18 36.91
CA GLU A 110 18.41 9.18 37.86
C GLU A 110 16.88 9.32 37.80
N LYS A 111 16.30 9.39 36.59
CA LYS A 111 14.84 9.45 36.42
C LYS A 111 14.13 8.21 36.95
N GLU A 112 14.66 7.02 36.66
CA GLU A 112 14.09 5.77 37.17
C GLU A 112 14.15 5.71 38.70
N LYS A 113 15.24 6.22 39.30
CA LYS A 113 15.37 6.28 40.75
C LYS A 113 14.35 7.25 41.36
N ILE A 114 14.20 8.45 40.78
CA ILE A 114 13.20 9.43 41.21
C ILE A 114 11.77 8.88 41.05
N GLU A 115 11.50 8.16 39.96
CA GLU A 115 10.18 7.55 39.73
C GLU A 115 9.88 6.45 40.74
N LYS A 116 10.87 5.59 41.05
CA LYS A 116 10.76 4.58 42.12
C LYS A 116 10.52 5.22 43.48
N GLU A 117 11.30 6.23 43.83
CA GLU A 117 11.12 6.99 45.08
C GLU A 117 9.71 7.62 45.14
N ARG A 118 9.18 8.16 44.02
CA ARG A 118 7.83 8.73 43.97
C ARG A 118 6.73 7.67 44.13
N VAL A 119 6.88 6.51 43.51
CA VAL A 119 5.93 5.39 43.66
C VAL A 119 5.98 4.83 45.08
N GLU A 120 7.17 4.73 45.69
CA GLU A 120 7.34 4.32 47.08
C GLU A 120 6.70 5.32 48.06
N GLU A 121 6.88 6.64 47.84
CA GLU A 121 6.21 7.70 48.63
C GLU A 121 4.68 7.69 48.45
N GLU A 122 4.19 7.45 47.23
CA GLU A 122 2.76 7.33 46.94
C GLU A 122 2.16 6.08 47.63
N THR A 123 2.85 4.93 47.61
CA THR A 123 2.38 3.70 48.30
C THR A 123 2.46 3.79 49.83
N ALA A 124 3.48 4.44 50.39
CA ALA A 124 3.59 4.65 51.84
C ALA A 124 2.51 5.61 52.39
N ASN A 125 1.91 6.45 51.55
CA ASN A 125 0.79 7.33 51.92
C ASN A 125 -0.59 6.63 51.86
N VAL A 126 -0.68 5.40 51.34
CA VAL A 126 -1.94 4.62 51.30
C VAL A 126 -2.14 3.73 52.54
N ASP A 127 -1.12 3.58 53.40
CA ASP A 127 -1.19 2.77 54.63
C ASP A 127 -2.00 3.42 55.79
N ALA A 128 -2.90 4.36 55.47
CA ALA A 128 -3.91 4.90 56.38
C ALA A 128 -5.35 4.58 55.95
N ALA A 129 -5.63 3.35 55.48
CA ALA A 129 -6.87 2.58 55.68
C ALA A 129 -7.03 1.47 54.60
N PRO A 130 -7.31 0.20 54.95
CA PRO A 130 -7.66 -0.79 53.95
C PRO A 130 -9.19 -0.78 53.73
N THR A 131 -9.62 -0.35 52.55
CA THR A 131 -10.90 -0.78 51.97
C THR A 131 -10.62 -1.56 50.69
N PRO A 132 -11.26 -2.72 50.46
CA PRO A 132 -11.06 -3.48 49.25
C PRO A 132 -11.91 -2.84 48.16
N ILE A 133 -11.30 -1.98 47.34
CA ILE A 133 -11.90 -1.58 46.08
C ILE A 133 -11.37 -2.54 45.03
N ASP A 134 -12.27 -3.43 44.66
CA ASP A 134 -12.21 -4.41 43.58
C ASP A 134 -11.54 -3.81 42.33
N SER A 135 -10.31 -4.24 42.06
CA SER A 135 -9.60 -3.92 40.82
C SER A 135 -10.04 -4.89 39.73
N SER A 136 -11.33 -4.83 39.37
CA SER A 136 -11.93 -5.60 38.27
C SER A 136 -12.36 -4.66 37.14
N SER A 137 -11.40 -4.09 36.42
CA SER A 137 -11.71 -3.45 35.14
C SER A 137 -10.48 -3.34 34.24
N PHE A 138 -9.93 -4.47 33.82
CA PHE A 138 -9.18 -4.61 32.56
C PHE A 138 -9.18 -6.07 32.10
N ASP A 139 -10.34 -6.72 32.07
CA ASP A 139 -10.51 -7.94 31.27
C ASP A 139 -10.85 -7.52 29.83
N PHE A 140 -9.83 -7.04 29.12
CA PHE A 140 -9.88 -6.78 27.68
C PHE A 140 -9.42 -8.03 26.90
N PHE A 141 -9.85 -9.22 27.33
CA PHE A 141 -9.75 -10.43 26.51
C PHE A 141 -10.73 -11.49 27.05
N ASP A 142 -11.95 -11.46 26.51
CA ASP A 142 -12.96 -12.51 26.73
C ASP A 142 -12.66 -13.69 25.78
N PRO A 143 -12.25 -14.87 26.29
CA PRO A 143 -11.90 -16.03 25.46
C PRO A 143 -13.09 -16.71 24.78
N SER A 144 -14.31 -16.17 24.93
CA SER A 144 -15.53 -16.72 24.33
C SER A 144 -16.00 -15.99 23.07
N LEU A 145 -15.25 -14.98 22.60
CA LEU A 145 -15.52 -14.34 21.30
C LEU A 145 -15.15 -15.28 20.13
N PRO A 146 -16.04 -15.47 19.14
CA PRO A 146 -15.72 -16.28 17.96
C PRO A 146 -14.52 -15.67 17.22
N GLU A 147 -13.56 -16.51 16.82
CA GLU A 147 -12.42 -16.10 15.99
C GLU A 147 -12.93 -15.36 14.75
N LEU A 148 -12.78 -14.04 14.73
CA LEU A 148 -13.11 -13.23 13.57
C LEU A 148 -12.15 -13.61 12.46
N SER A 149 -12.71 -14.00 11.31
CA SER A 149 -11.92 -14.35 10.14
C SER A 149 -11.25 -13.09 9.58
N GLU A 150 -10.11 -13.23 8.90
CA GLU A 150 -9.38 -12.10 8.30
C GLU A 150 -10.27 -11.23 7.39
N ALA A 151 -11.32 -11.83 6.79
CA ALA A 151 -12.31 -11.13 5.97
C ALA A 151 -13.17 -10.12 6.75
N ASP A 152 -13.49 -10.40 8.01
CA ASP A 152 -14.29 -9.50 8.87
C ASP A 152 -13.48 -8.28 9.31
N LEU A 153 -12.17 -8.48 9.49
CA LEU A 153 -11.23 -7.43 9.89
C LEU A 153 -10.94 -6.47 8.72
N GLU A 154 -10.92 -6.99 7.49
CA GLU A 154 -10.79 -6.19 6.27
C GLU A 154 -12.06 -5.35 6.00
N ALA A 155 -13.24 -5.89 6.29
CA ALA A 155 -14.51 -5.16 6.14
C ALA A 155 -14.64 -3.96 7.11
N LEU A 156 -14.11 -4.08 8.33
CA LEU A 156 -14.11 -2.98 9.31
C LEU A 156 -13.13 -1.86 8.95
N LEU A 157 -11.96 -2.20 8.37
CA LEU A 157 -10.99 -1.22 7.90
C LEU A 157 -11.49 -0.48 6.63
N ALA A 158 -12.30 -1.14 5.80
CA ALA A 158 -12.94 -0.51 4.65
C ALA A 158 -14.09 0.47 5.03
N GLY A 159 -14.63 0.37 6.25
CA GLY A 159 -15.73 1.21 6.73
C GLY A 159 -15.31 2.57 7.30
N VAL A 160 -14.02 2.80 7.58
CA VAL A 160 -13.50 4.09 8.09
C VAL A 160 -13.04 4.95 6.91
N GLY A 161 -14.00 5.30 6.05
CA GLY A 161 -13.81 6.18 4.92
C GLY A 161 -14.90 7.24 4.86
N THR A 162 -14.53 8.49 5.14
CA THR A 162 -15.23 9.74 4.77
C THR A 162 -16.67 9.96 5.25
N SER A 163 -16.84 10.47 6.49
CA SER A 163 -17.99 11.31 6.86
C SER A 163 -17.52 12.66 7.40
N GLY A 164 -16.93 13.47 6.51
CA GLY A 164 -16.64 14.89 6.72
C GLY A 164 -17.50 15.78 5.83
N GLY A 165 -18.81 15.51 5.76
CA GLY A 165 -19.77 16.37 5.07
C GLY A 165 -20.45 17.29 6.09
N MET A 166 -20.05 18.57 6.13
CA MET A 166 -20.82 19.60 6.85
C MET A 166 -22.17 19.82 6.15
N PRO A 167 -23.30 19.80 6.85
CA PRO A 167 -24.55 20.33 6.32
C PRO A 167 -24.56 21.85 6.49
N VAL A 168 -24.64 22.60 5.39
CA VAL A 168 -24.99 24.03 5.45
C VAL A 168 -26.50 24.13 5.29
N ALA A 169 -27.19 24.40 6.40
CA ALA A 169 -28.62 24.64 6.43
C ALA A 169 -28.95 26.08 6.00
N SER A 170 -29.86 26.20 5.03
CA SER A 170 -31.04 27.09 4.99
C SER A 170 -30.93 28.55 5.46
N GLN A 171 -31.24 29.47 4.55
CA GLN A 171 -32.36 30.44 4.60
C GLN A 171 -32.21 31.34 3.35
N GLY A 172 -33.21 31.63 2.51
CA GLY A 172 -34.62 31.90 2.78
C GLY A 172 -34.85 33.41 2.65
N SER A 173 -35.19 33.86 1.44
CA SER A 173 -36.02 35.02 1.05
C SER A 173 -35.68 35.53 -0.34
#